data_AF-A0A9P6CXI7-F1
#
_entry.id   AF-A0A9P6CXI7-F1
#
_cell.length_a   1.000
_cell.length_b   1.000
_cell.length_c   1.000
_cell.angle_alpha   90.00
_cell.angle_beta   90.00
_cell.angle_gamma   90.00
#
_symmetry.space_group_name_H-M   'P 1'
#
loop_
_entity.id
_entity.type
_entity.pdbx_description
1 polymer ?
#
loop_
_entity_poly.entity_id
_entity_poly.type
_entity_poly.pdbx_seq_one_letter_code
_entity_poly.pdbx_strand_id
1 'polypeptide(L)'
;VSIMTSKGPHPLLVKYLAQLAHHPLRTKAITTGTLCFLQEVLGSNLSGAPVNVAKDASPLVRVLGQARIDAKAVKMAIYGFLVSAPLSHVLIGLLQKAFTGQTSTRARIAQILASNLLISPIQTTSFLASMAVINGATSFDEIIKTVKAGFFSVIRISWVVSPLSMTIAQRFIPVELWVPFFTAVQFVLGTYFNIRVKQLRLAALKKEQKKKDQER
;
A
#
# COMPACT_ATOMS: atom_id res chain seq x y z
N VAL A 1 32.16 11.73 31.98
CA VAL A 1 31.61 10.59 31.22
C VAL A 1 30.11 10.54 31.49
N SER A 2 29.28 11.02 30.55
CA SER A 2 27.82 11.04 30.73
C SER A 2 27.26 9.70 30.29
N ILE A 3 26.70 8.93 31.23
CA ILE A 3 26.05 7.65 30.96
C ILE A 3 24.73 7.96 30.26
N MET A 4 24.66 7.76 28.95
CA MET A 4 23.39 7.77 28.23
C MET A 4 22.55 6.60 28.73
N THR A 5 21.61 6.88 29.63
CA THR A 5 20.53 5.94 29.93
C THR A 5 19.72 5.75 28.65
N SER A 6 19.95 4.64 27.93
CA SER A 6 19.08 4.22 26.84
C SER A 6 17.68 4.03 27.43
N LYS A 7 16.80 5.02 27.23
CA LYS A 7 15.37 4.83 27.49
C LYS A 7 14.94 3.70 26.56
N GLY A 8 14.47 2.60 27.15
CA GLY A 8 13.97 1.44 26.41
C GLY A 8 12.89 1.81 25.38
N PRO A 9 12.50 0.88 24.51
CA PRO A 9 11.54 1.16 23.44
C PRO A 9 10.24 1.76 23.97
N HIS A 10 9.67 2.71 23.22
CA HIS A 10 8.48 3.43 23.62
C HIS A 10 7.32 2.45 23.95
N PRO A 11 6.55 2.64 25.04
CA PRO A 11 5.52 1.68 25.46
C PRO A 11 4.48 1.34 24.39
N LEU A 12 4.13 2.28 23.52
CA LEU A 12 3.22 2.03 22.39
C LEU A 12 3.81 1.06 21.36
N LEU A 13 5.12 1.15 21.09
CA LEU A 13 5.80 0.22 20.19
C LEU A 13 5.79 -1.19 20.79
N VAL A 14 6.08 -1.31 22.09
CA VAL A 14 6.03 -2.60 22.80
C VAL A 14 4.63 -3.20 22.72
N LYS A 15 3.58 -2.42 22.99
CA LYS A 15 2.18 -2.88 22.87
C LYS A 15 1.84 -3.29 21.44
N TYR A 16 2.28 -2.53 20.44
CA TYR A 16 2.07 -2.86 19.03
C TYR A 16 2.74 -4.18 18.66
N LEU A 17 4.00 -4.37 19.04
CA LEU A 17 4.74 -5.61 18.77
C LEU A 17 4.11 -6.82 19.48
N ALA A 18 3.64 -6.65 20.71
CA ALA A 18 2.89 -7.69 21.41
C ALA A 18 1.60 -8.07 20.66
N GLN A 19 0.83 -7.08 20.19
CA GLN A 19 -0.36 -7.33 19.38
C GLN A 19 -0.03 -7.97 18.03
N LEU A 20 1.10 -7.62 17.43
CA LEU A 20 1.56 -8.22 16.19
C LEU A 20 1.98 -9.68 16.39
N ALA A 21 2.58 -10.03 17.53
CA ALA A 21 2.96 -11.40 17.86
C ALA A 21 1.74 -12.27 18.19
N HIS A 22 0.83 -11.79 19.06
CA HIS A 22 -0.33 -12.57 19.51
C HIS A 22 -1.49 -12.60 18.51
N HIS A 23 -1.68 -11.53 17.74
CA HIS A 23 -2.79 -11.39 16.80
C HIS A 23 -2.31 -10.85 15.43
N PRO A 24 -1.40 -11.57 14.75
CA PRO A 24 -0.68 -11.05 13.58
C PRO A 24 -1.58 -10.62 12.44
N LEU A 25 -2.62 -11.39 12.11
CA LEU A 25 -3.53 -11.05 11.02
C LEU A 25 -4.34 -9.78 11.35
N ARG A 26 -4.95 -9.71 12.53
CA ARG A 26 -5.74 -8.55 12.98
C ARG A 26 -4.90 -7.28 12.97
N THR A 27 -3.71 -7.34 13.58
CA THR A 27 -2.82 -6.19 13.69
C THR A 27 -2.37 -5.73 12.31
N LYS A 28 -1.97 -6.65 11.42
CA LYS A 28 -1.62 -6.31 10.02
C LYS A 28 -2.81 -5.69 9.28
N ALA A 29 -4.02 -6.25 9.41
CA ALA A 29 -5.22 -5.73 8.76
C ALA A 29 -5.56 -4.30 9.19
N ILE A 30 -5.56 -4.03 10.51
CA ILE A 30 -5.82 -2.69 11.05
C ILE A 30 -4.74 -1.70 10.57
N THR A 31 -3.46 -2.07 10.68
CA THR A 31 -2.36 -1.20 10.25
C THR A 31 -2.44 -0.90 8.75
N THR A 32 -2.55 -1.93 7.90
CA THR A 32 -2.60 -1.74 6.44
C THR A 32 -3.85 -0.96 6.01
N GLY A 33 -5.02 -1.25 6.58
CA GLY A 33 -6.24 -0.47 6.30
C GLY A 33 -6.08 1.01 6.66
N THR A 34 -5.54 1.30 7.85
CA THR A 34 -5.27 2.68 8.29
C THR A 34 -4.28 3.39 7.35
N LEU A 35 -3.21 2.71 6.95
CA LEU A 35 -2.20 3.30 6.08
C LEU A 35 -2.71 3.50 4.65
N CYS A 36 -3.52 2.59 4.11
CA CYS A 36 -4.16 2.79 2.81
C CYS A 36 -5.15 3.95 2.82
N PHE A 37 -5.90 4.14 3.90
CA PHE A 37 -6.73 5.34 4.11
C PHE A 37 -5.87 6.61 4.06
N LEU A 38 -4.80 6.65 4.87
CA LEU A 38 -3.91 7.81 4.94
C LEU A 38 -3.20 8.09 3.61
N GLN A 39 -2.79 7.06 2.86
CA GLN A 39 -2.21 7.20 1.52
C GLN A 39 -3.13 7.95 0.56
N GLU A 40 -4.44 7.67 0.60
CA GLU A 40 -5.41 8.32 -0.28
C GLU A 40 -5.70 9.76 0.19
N VAL A 41 -5.85 9.97 1.51
CA VAL A 41 -6.06 11.31 2.09
C VAL A 41 -4.86 12.20 1.78
N LEU A 42 -3.64 11.75 2.08
CA LEU A 42 -2.42 12.51 1.78
C LEU A 42 -2.25 12.70 0.27
N GLY A 43 -2.50 11.66 -0.52
CA GLY A 43 -2.44 11.72 -1.98
C GLY A 43 -3.33 12.82 -2.56
N SER A 44 -4.59 12.88 -2.12
CA SER A 44 -5.56 13.89 -2.57
C SER A 44 -5.19 15.29 -2.14
N ASN A 45 -4.80 15.47 -0.87
CA ASN A 45 -4.45 16.77 -0.31
C ASN A 45 -3.17 17.34 -0.96
N LEU A 46 -2.11 16.53 -1.05
CA LEU A 46 -0.82 16.96 -1.57
C LEU A 46 -0.80 17.09 -3.10
N SER A 47 -1.69 16.40 -3.82
CA SER A 47 -1.83 16.62 -5.27
C SER A 47 -2.62 17.88 -5.64
N GLY A 48 -3.24 18.55 -4.65
CA GLY A 48 -4.16 19.66 -4.90
C GLY A 48 -5.43 19.25 -5.64
N ALA A 49 -5.87 18.00 -5.47
CA ALA A 49 -7.08 17.52 -6.15
C ALA A 49 -8.32 18.22 -5.54
N PRO A 50 -9.28 18.67 -6.38
CA PRO A 50 -10.52 19.21 -5.86
C PRO A 50 -11.30 18.09 -5.14
N VAL A 51 -11.87 18.42 -3.98
CA VAL A 51 -12.78 17.51 -3.28
C VAL A 51 -14.18 17.85 -3.76
N ASN A 52 -14.70 17.02 -4.66
CA ASN A 52 -16.03 17.19 -5.20
C ASN A 52 -17.03 16.52 -4.25
N VAL A 53 -17.65 17.32 -3.38
CA VAL A 53 -18.79 16.87 -2.57
C VAL A 53 -20.06 17.16 -3.37
N ALA A 54 -20.86 16.13 -3.64
CA ALA A 54 -22.14 16.30 -4.31
C ALA A 54 -23.08 17.18 -3.45
N LYS A 55 -23.89 18.03 -4.09
CA LYS A 55 -24.75 19.00 -3.38
C LYS A 55 -25.83 18.30 -2.54
N ASP A 56 -26.22 17.10 -2.91
CA ASP A 56 -27.18 16.20 -2.25
C ASP A 56 -26.53 15.23 -1.24
N ALA A 57 -25.22 15.36 -0.99
CA ALA A 57 -24.52 14.45 -0.09
C ALA A 57 -25.02 14.56 1.37
N SER A 58 -25.12 13.39 2.03
CA SER A 58 -25.43 13.25 3.45
C SER A 58 -24.55 14.16 4.34
N PRO A 59 -25.04 14.65 5.49
CA PRO A 59 -24.28 15.49 6.42
C PRO A 59 -22.89 14.91 6.76
N LEU A 60 -22.80 13.59 6.92
CA LEU A 60 -21.53 12.91 7.21
C LEU A 60 -20.53 13.05 6.06
N VAL A 61 -20.98 12.89 4.81
CA VAL A 61 -20.14 13.03 3.62
C VAL A 61 -19.67 14.47 3.44
N ARG A 62 -20.50 15.45 3.81
CA ARG A 62 -20.12 16.86 3.81
C ARG A 62 -19.03 17.18 4.83
N VAL A 63 -19.15 16.68 6.06
CA VAL A 63 -18.13 16.84 7.11
C VAL A 63 -16.82 16.17 6.72
N LEU A 64 -16.86 14.95 6.18
CA LEU A 64 -15.67 14.29 5.66
C LEU A 64 -15.04 15.07 4.50
N GLY A 65 -15.86 15.62 3.61
CA GLY A 65 -15.40 16.48 2.51
C GLY A 65 -14.70 17.75 2.99
N GLN A 66 -15.17 18.37 4.07
CA GLN A 66 -14.49 19.50 4.73
C GLN A 66 -13.11 19.08 5.28
N ALA A 67 -13.02 17.87 5.83
CA ALA A 67 -11.76 17.26 6.24
C ALA A 67 -10.92 16.69 5.08
N ARG A 68 -11.32 16.97 3.82
CA ARG A 68 -10.66 16.50 2.59
C ARG A 68 -10.54 14.97 2.48
N ILE A 69 -11.50 14.25 3.07
CA ILE A 69 -11.65 12.80 3.00
C ILE A 69 -12.75 12.48 1.99
N ASP A 70 -12.42 11.69 0.96
CA ASP A 70 -13.38 11.24 -0.04
C ASP A 70 -13.81 9.77 0.20
N ALA A 71 -14.84 9.33 -0.53
CA ALA A 71 -15.31 7.95 -0.47
C ALA A 71 -14.22 6.95 -0.90
N LYS A 72 -13.27 7.38 -1.74
CA LYS A 72 -12.16 6.54 -2.19
C LYS A 72 -11.21 6.22 -1.03
N ALA A 73 -10.95 7.16 -0.12
CA ALA A 73 -10.12 6.90 1.06
C ALA A 73 -10.72 5.78 1.93
N VAL A 74 -12.05 5.79 2.13
CA VAL A 74 -12.75 4.73 2.87
C VAL A 74 -12.64 3.38 2.13
N LYS A 75 -12.85 3.37 0.81
CA LYS A 75 -12.66 2.15 -0.01
C LYS A 75 -11.23 1.62 0.06
N MET A 76 -10.22 2.50 0.08
CA MET A 76 -8.82 2.12 0.26
C MET A 76 -8.56 1.53 1.65
N ALA A 77 -9.21 2.04 2.69
CA ALA A 77 -9.15 1.46 4.03
C ALA A 77 -9.68 0.01 4.05
N ILE A 78 -10.85 -0.18 3.43
CA ILE A 78 -11.50 -1.50 3.31
C ILE A 78 -10.61 -2.46 2.51
N TYR A 79 -10.03 -1.99 1.39
CA TYR A 79 -9.07 -2.79 0.61
C TYR A 79 -7.87 -3.23 1.47
N GLY A 80 -7.26 -2.30 2.20
CA GLY A 80 -6.11 -2.60 3.05
C GLY A 80 -6.44 -3.64 4.13
N PHE A 81 -7.63 -3.51 4.75
CA PHE A 81 -8.08 -4.34 5.85
C PHE A 81 -8.59 -5.73 5.42
N LEU A 82 -9.45 -5.80 4.40
CA LEU A 82 -10.13 -7.05 3.99
C LEU A 82 -9.42 -7.81 2.88
N VAL A 83 -8.61 -7.14 2.05
CA VAL A 83 -8.02 -7.76 0.85
C VAL A 83 -6.51 -7.83 0.99
N SER A 84 -5.84 -6.67 1.07
CA SER A 84 -4.37 -6.59 0.98
C SER A 84 -3.67 -7.34 2.12
N ALA A 85 -4.01 -7.03 3.37
CA ALA A 85 -3.36 -7.64 4.52
C ALA A 85 -3.68 -9.14 4.67
N PRO A 86 -4.93 -9.61 4.57
CA PRO A 86 -5.22 -11.04 4.64
C PRO A 86 -4.56 -11.86 3.53
N LEU A 87 -4.62 -11.38 2.29
CA LEU A 87 -3.94 -12.04 1.16
C LEU A 87 -2.44 -12.14 1.41
N SER A 88 -1.79 -11.02 1.78
CA SER A 88 -0.36 -11.01 2.07
C SER A 88 -0.01 -11.91 3.25
N HIS A 89 -0.83 -11.94 4.29
CA HIS A 89 -0.60 -12.77 5.47
C HIS A 89 -0.57 -14.25 5.10
N VAL A 90 -1.57 -14.70 4.35
CA VAL A 90 -1.68 -16.11 3.92
C VAL A 90 -0.55 -16.47 2.97
N LEU A 91 -0.34 -15.69 1.91
CA LEU A 91 0.67 -16.00 0.88
C LEU A 91 2.09 -16.06 1.45
N ILE A 92 2.46 -15.08 2.28
CA ILE A 92 3.78 -15.07 2.93
C ILE A 92 3.88 -16.20 3.97
N GLY A 93 2.80 -16.47 4.72
CA GLY A 93 2.78 -17.58 5.67
C GLY A 93 2.98 -18.95 4.99
N LEU A 94 2.34 -19.18 3.85
CA LEU A 94 2.53 -20.38 3.03
C LEU A 94 3.98 -20.49 2.52
N LEU A 95 4.54 -19.38 2.03
CA LEU A 95 5.95 -19.34 1.60
C LEU A 95 6.90 -19.65 2.76
N GLN A 96 6.67 -19.06 3.94
CA GLN A 96 7.50 -19.32 5.12
C GLN A 96 7.40 -20.77 5.57
N LYS A 97 6.19 -21.34 5.57
CA LYS A 97 5.96 -22.76 5.89
C LYS A 97 6.69 -23.68 4.92
N ALA A 98 6.66 -23.40 3.62
CA ALA A 98 7.33 -24.20 2.59
C ALA A 98 8.88 -24.20 2.71
N PHE A 99 9.46 -23.18 3.33
CA PHE A 99 10.91 -23.04 3.52
C PHE A 99 11.34 -23.16 4.99
N THR A 100 10.45 -23.67 5.86
CA THR A 100 10.77 -23.84 7.29
C THR A 100 11.91 -24.84 7.47
N GLY A 101 12.86 -24.52 8.36
CA GLY A 101 14.03 -25.36 8.63
C GLY A 101 15.15 -25.29 7.59
N GLN A 102 14.95 -24.56 6.49
CA GLN A 102 15.95 -24.46 5.43
C GLN A 102 16.99 -23.38 5.74
N THR A 103 18.25 -23.77 5.91
CA THR A 103 19.35 -22.84 6.25
C THR A 103 20.33 -22.60 5.11
N SER A 104 20.28 -23.41 4.05
CA SER A 104 21.23 -23.33 2.93
C SER A 104 21.06 -22.04 2.11
N THR A 105 22.17 -21.53 1.56
CA THR A 105 22.17 -20.36 0.67
C THR A 105 21.25 -20.58 -0.54
N ARG A 106 21.26 -21.80 -1.10
CA ARG A 106 20.37 -22.18 -2.22
C ARG A 106 18.90 -22.06 -1.84
N ALA A 107 18.52 -22.51 -0.65
CA ALA A 107 17.13 -22.42 -0.19
C ALA A 107 16.70 -20.96 0.04
N ARG A 108 17.59 -20.11 0.58
CA ARG A 108 17.32 -18.67 0.73
C ARG A 108 17.10 -17.99 -0.62
N ILE A 109 17.95 -18.30 -1.61
CA ILE A 109 17.79 -17.79 -2.99
C ILE A 109 16.46 -18.28 -3.58
N ALA A 110 16.15 -19.57 -3.45
CA ALA A 110 14.89 -20.13 -3.94
C ALA A 110 13.65 -19.50 -3.28
N GLN A 111 13.72 -19.19 -1.97
CA GLN A 111 12.64 -18.50 -1.27
C GLN A 111 12.43 -17.08 -1.80
N ILE A 112 13.50 -16.33 -2.05
CA ILE A 112 13.43 -14.99 -2.64
C ILE A 112 12.83 -15.05 -4.05
N LEU A 113 13.26 -16.01 -4.87
CA LEU A 113 12.72 -16.20 -6.22
C LEU A 113 11.24 -16.57 -6.17
N ALA A 114 10.83 -17.50 -5.30
CA ALA A 114 9.43 -17.86 -5.11
C ALA A 114 8.58 -16.66 -4.65
N SER A 115 9.11 -15.83 -3.74
CA SER A 115 8.44 -14.58 -3.33
C SER A 115 8.24 -13.62 -4.51
N ASN A 116 9.24 -13.47 -5.38
CA ASN A 116 9.19 -12.52 -6.50
C ASN A 116 8.38 -13.03 -7.69
N LEU A 117 8.39 -14.34 -7.94
CA LEU A 117 7.78 -14.96 -9.13
C LEU A 117 6.40 -15.56 -8.87
N LEU A 118 6.03 -15.85 -7.62
CA LEU A 118 4.72 -16.41 -7.28
C LEU A 118 3.89 -15.42 -6.46
N ILE A 119 4.45 -14.92 -5.36
CA ILE A 119 3.68 -14.08 -4.44
C ILE A 119 3.45 -12.68 -5.01
N SER A 120 4.50 -12.04 -5.52
CA SER A 120 4.42 -10.66 -6.02
C SER A 120 3.45 -10.48 -7.20
N PRO A 121 3.38 -11.40 -8.20
CA PRO A 121 2.36 -11.35 -9.25
C PRO A 121 0.93 -11.41 -8.71
N ILE A 122 0.64 -12.31 -7.76
CA ILE A 122 -0.70 -12.46 -7.19
C ILE A 122 -1.10 -11.17 -6.47
N GLN A 123 -0.20 -10.62 -5.65
CA GLN A 123 -0.44 -9.36 -4.94
C GLN A 123 -0.64 -8.19 -5.91
N THR A 124 0.17 -8.11 -6.97
CA THR A 124 0.08 -7.06 -7.99
C THR A 124 -1.25 -7.12 -8.73
N THR A 125 -1.67 -8.31 -9.16
CA THR A 125 -2.97 -8.53 -9.82
C THR A 125 -4.12 -8.18 -8.89
N SER A 126 -4.08 -8.63 -7.63
CA SER A 126 -5.11 -8.31 -6.63
C SER A 126 -5.21 -6.80 -6.38
N PHE A 127 -4.08 -6.11 -6.26
CA PHE A 127 -4.03 -4.65 -6.12
C PHE A 127 -4.67 -3.95 -7.32
N LEU A 128 -4.25 -4.28 -8.55
CA LEU A 128 -4.77 -3.63 -9.76
C LEU A 128 -6.25 -3.92 -9.99
N ALA A 129 -6.69 -5.15 -9.72
CA ALA A 129 -8.09 -5.51 -9.82
C ALA A 129 -8.94 -4.74 -8.81
N SER A 130 -8.47 -4.65 -7.55
CA SER A 130 -9.12 -3.86 -6.51
C SER A 130 -9.16 -2.38 -6.88
N MET A 131 -8.07 -1.84 -7.42
CA MET A 131 -8.01 -0.46 -7.89
C MET A 131 -9.00 -0.17 -9.02
N ALA A 132 -9.20 -1.11 -9.95
CA ALA A 132 -10.22 -0.98 -11.00
C ALA A 132 -11.62 -0.83 -10.38
N VAL A 133 -11.98 -1.72 -9.45
CA VAL A 133 -13.28 -1.69 -8.74
C VAL A 133 -13.43 -0.40 -7.91
N ILE A 134 -12.39 0.00 -7.18
CA ILE A 134 -12.40 1.22 -6.36
C ILE A 134 -12.64 2.47 -7.23
N ASN A 135 -12.04 2.50 -8.42
CA ASN A 135 -12.20 3.57 -9.40
C ASN A 135 -13.50 3.47 -10.22
N GLY A 136 -14.35 2.46 -9.97
CA GLY A 136 -15.69 2.37 -10.54
C GLY A 136 -15.83 1.45 -11.76
N ALA A 137 -14.90 0.52 -11.99
CA ALA A 137 -15.08 -0.50 -13.02
C ALA A 137 -16.35 -1.32 -12.75
N THR A 138 -17.21 -1.46 -13.77
CA THR A 138 -18.51 -2.15 -13.67
C THR A 138 -18.53 -3.51 -14.36
N SER A 139 -17.49 -3.85 -15.14
CA SER A 139 -17.40 -5.11 -15.86
C SER A 139 -16.07 -5.83 -15.61
N PHE A 140 -16.06 -7.15 -15.82
CA PHE A 140 -14.85 -7.96 -15.68
C PHE A 140 -13.78 -7.58 -16.72
N ASP A 141 -14.20 -7.18 -17.93
CA ASP A 141 -13.29 -6.77 -18.99
C ASP A 141 -12.53 -5.48 -18.65
N GLU A 142 -13.19 -4.52 -17.98
CA GLU A 142 -12.54 -3.30 -17.48
C GLU A 142 -11.48 -3.60 -16.41
N ILE A 143 -11.77 -4.56 -15.54
CA ILE A 143 -10.83 -5.05 -14.52
C ILE A 143 -9.62 -5.68 -15.21
N ILE A 144 -9.83 -6.60 -16.15
CA ILE A 144 -8.74 -7.24 -16.91
C ILE A 144 -7.91 -6.19 -17.64
N LYS A 145 -8.55 -5.22 -18.30
CA LYS A 145 -7.85 -4.15 -19.03
C LYS A 145 -6.96 -3.34 -18.10
N THR A 146 -7.46 -3.00 -16.91
CA THR A 146 -6.68 -2.28 -15.88
C THR A 146 -5.50 -3.11 -15.39
N VAL A 147 -5.71 -4.39 -15.11
CA VAL A 147 -4.64 -5.32 -14.71
C VAL A 147 -3.58 -5.39 -15.79
N LYS A 148 -3.95 -5.71 -17.03
CA LYS A 148 -2.99 -5.84 -18.15
C LYS A 148 -2.20 -4.55 -18.38
N ALA A 149 -2.86 -3.40 -18.34
CA ALA A 149 -2.19 -2.10 -18.55
C ALA A 149 -1.23 -1.73 -17.39
N GLY A 150 -1.58 -2.08 -16.16
CA GLY A 150 -0.83 -1.70 -14.97
C GLY A 150 0.23 -2.72 -14.53
N PHE A 151 0.06 -4.01 -14.86
CA PHE A 151 0.78 -5.11 -14.22
C PHE A 151 2.29 -4.94 -14.26
N PHE A 152 2.85 -4.74 -15.46
CA PHE A 152 4.29 -4.63 -15.61
C PHE A 152 4.85 -3.34 -14.99
N SER A 153 4.07 -2.26 -15.02
CA SER A 153 4.44 -0.98 -14.40
C SER A 153 4.56 -1.09 -12.88
N VAL A 154 3.70 -1.88 -12.24
CA VAL A 154 3.68 -2.08 -10.79
C VAL A 154 4.69 -3.14 -10.35
N ILE A 155 4.73 -4.30 -11.02
CA ILE A 155 5.56 -5.42 -10.57
C ILE A 155 7.06 -5.11 -10.65
N ARG A 156 7.51 -4.37 -11.68
CA ARG A 156 8.92 -3.99 -11.82
C ARG A 156 9.41 -3.12 -10.64
N ILE A 157 8.52 -2.28 -10.10
CA ILE A 157 8.82 -1.46 -8.93
C ILE A 157 8.99 -2.36 -7.72
N SER A 158 8.08 -3.32 -7.53
CA SER A 158 8.17 -4.30 -6.44
C SER A 158 9.49 -5.08 -6.50
N TRP A 159 9.90 -5.53 -7.68
CA TRP A 159 11.15 -6.28 -7.88
C TRP A 159 12.43 -5.47 -7.58
N VAL A 160 12.36 -4.14 -7.64
CA VAL A 160 13.51 -3.28 -7.27
C VAL A 160 13.45 -2.89 -5.80
N VAL A 161 12.27 -2.47 -5.33
CA VAL A 161 12.06 -1.98 -3.96
C VAL A 161 12.25 -3.10 -2.95
N SER A 162 11.73 -4.30 -3.21
CA SER A 162 11.74 -5.40 -2.26
C SER A 162 13.16 -5.81 -1.86
N PRO A 163 14.09 -6.10 -2.81
CA PRO A 163 15.48 -6.39 -2.47
C PRO A 163 16.20 -5.24 -1.77
N LEU A 164 15.99 -3.99 -2.23
CA LEU A 164 16.63 -2.83 -1.61
C LEU A 164 16.20 -2.67 -0.15
N SER A 165 14.90 -2.77 0.10
CA SER A 165 14.32 -2.68 1.45
C SER A 165 14.81 -3.84 2.31
N MET A 166 14.93 -5.04 1.75
CA MET A 166 15.47 -6.21 2.44
C MET A 166 16.93 -6.01 2.86
N THR A 167 17.78 -5.48 1.97
CA THR A 167 19.19 -5.18 2.30
C THR A 167 19.29 -4.18 3.44
N ILE A 168 18.45 -3.15 3.46
CA ILE A 168 18.38 -2.19 4.57
C ILE A 168 17.94 -2.89 5.85
N ALA A 169 16.87 -3.69 5.79
CA ALA A 169 16.34 -4.40 6.95
C ALA A 169 17.39 -5.31 7.59
N GLN A 170 18.09 -6.11 6.77
CA GLN A 170 19.12 -7.05 7.23
C GLN A 170 20.31 -6.36 7.90
N ARG A 171 20.68 -5.16 7.44
CA ARG A 171 21.86 -4.44 7.94
C ARG A 171 21.58 -3.56 9.15
N PHE A 172 20.36 -3.01 9.25
CA PHE A 172 20.08 -1.92 10.19
C PHE A 172 18.88 -2.14 11.11
N ILE A 173 18.01 -3.11 10.82
CA ILE A 173 16.71 -3.24 11.50
C ILE A 173 16.63 -4.57 12.27
N PRO A 174 16.36 -4.55 13.58
CA PRO A 174 16.06 -5.75 14.35
C PRO A 174 14.88 -6.54 13.75
N VAL A 175 14.94 -7.88 13.79
CA VAL A 175 13.97 -8.75 13.07
C VAL A 175 12.53 -8.54 13.51
N GLU A 176 12.31 -8.28 14.80
CA GLU A 176 11.01 -7.92 15.39
C GLU A 176 10.40 -6.63 14.80
N LEU A 177 11.23 -5.73 14.25
CA LEU A 177 10.82 -4.49 13.62
C LEU A 177 10.67 -4.60 12.09
N TRP A 178 10.93 -5.77 11.49
CA TRP A 178 10.85 -5.92 10.03
C TRP A 178 9.45 -5.65 9.50
N VAL A 179 8.42 -6.19 10.14
CA VAL A 179 7.03 -5.97 9.71
C VAL A 179 6.67 -4.46 9.69
N PRO A 180 6.81 -3.71 10.80
CA PRO A 180 6.52 -2.28 10.77
C PRO A 180 7.43 -1.51 9.79
N PHE A 181 8.69 -1.91 9.64
CA PHE A 181 9.60 -1.31 8.65
C PHE A 181 9.10 -1.47 7.21
N PHE A 182 8.80 -2.70 6.77
CA PHE A 182 8.30 -2.94 5.41
C PHE A 182 6.94 -2.28 5.17
N THR A 183 6.08 -2.26 6.18
CA THR A 183 4.81 -1.52 6.13
C THR A 183 5.04 -0.01 5.99
N ALA A 184 6.04 0.57 6.64
CA ALA A 184 6.41 1.98 6.48
C ALA A 184 6.95 2.27 5.07
N VAL A 185 7.80 1.40 4.51
CA VAL A 185 8.27 1.53 3.12
C VAL A 185 7.10 1.50 2.13
N GLN A 186 6.19 0.54 2.29
CA GLN A 186 4.97 0.46 1.48
C GLN A 186 4.11 1.71 1.62
N PHE A 187 4.00 2.26 2.84
CA PHE A 187 3.27 3.49 3.09
C PHE A 187 3.85 4.67 2.31
N VAL A 188 5.17 4.90 2.42
CA VAL A 188 5.87 6.00 1.75
C VAL A 188 5.75 5.89 0.23
N LEU A 189 6.03 4.71 -0.33
CA LEU A 189 5.96 4.50 -1.77
C LEU A 189 4.54 4.61 -2.31
N GLY A 190 3.56 4.02 -1.61
CA GLY A 190 2.16 4.12 -2.00
C GLY A 190 1.66 5.57 -1.98
N THR A 191 2.05 6.35 -0.97
CA THR A 191 1.73 7.78 -0.89
C THR A 191 2.35 8.54 -2.06
N TYR A 192 3.65 8.33 -2.32
CA TYR A 192 4.34 8.95 -3.44
C TYR A 192 3.66 8.62 -4.78
N PHE A 193 3.34 7.35 -5.04
CA PHE A 193 2.65 6.96 -6.27
C PHE A 193 1.26 7.58 -6.38
N ASN A 194 0.49 7.60 -5.30
CA ASN A 194 -0.81 8.25 -5.28
C ASN A 194 -0.71 9.74 -5.67
N ILE A 195 0.25 10.47 -5.10
CA ILE A 195 0.49 11.87 -5.43
C ILE A 195 0.86 12.01 -6.91
N ARG A 196 1.84 11.23 -7.40
CA ARG A 196 2.33 11.35 -8.78
C ARG A 196 1.26 11.02 -9.81
N VAL A 197 0.48 9.96 -9.59
CA VAL A 197 -0.62 9.59 -10.49
C VAL A 197 -1.68 10.68 -10.55
N LYS A 198 -2.07 11.25 -9.40
CA LYS A 198 -3.03 12.36 -9.35
C LYS A 198 -2.49 13.62 -10.05
N GLN A 199 -1.24 13.99 -9.81
CA GLN A 199 -0.60 15.13 -10.47
C GLN A 199 -0.56 14.97 -12.00
N LEU A 200 -0.16 13.79 -12.49
CA LEU A 200 -0.13 13.50 -13.93
C LEU A 200 -1.53 13.58 -14.55
N ARG A 201 -2.55 13.04 -13.87
CA ARG A 201 -3.94 13.14 -14.32
C ARG A 201 -4.42 14.58 -14.39
N LEU A 202 -4.16 15.39 -13.36
CA LEU A 202 -4.53 16.80 -13.35
C LEU A 202 -3.81 17.60 -14.44
N ALA A 203 -2.53 17.30 -14.70
CA ALA A 203 -1.77 17.94 -15.78
C ALA A 203 -2.34 17.57 -17.17
N ALA A 204 -2.73 16.31 -17.37
CA ALA A 204 -3.36 15.86 -18.61
C ALA A 204 -4.71 16.56 -18.85
N LEU A 205 -5.56 16.64 -17.82
CA LEU A 205 -6.84 17.35 -17.90
C LEU A 205 -6.67 18.84 -18.22
N LYS A 206 -5.72 19.52 -17.56
CA LYS A 206 -5.40 20.92 -17.85
C LYS A 206 -4.94 21.11 -19.30
N LYS A 207 -4.14 20.18 -19.84
CA LYS A 207 -3.67 20.24 -21.23
C LYS A 207 -4.81 20.03 -22.21
N GLU A 208 -5.73 19.10 -21.94
CA GLU A 208 -6.91 18.87 -22.77
C GLU A 208 -7.84 20.09 -22.79
N GLN A 209 -8.06 20.71 -21.63
CA GLN A 209 -8.90 21.90 -21.53
C GLN A 209 -8.31 23.09 -22.30
N LYS A 210 -7.01 23.34 -22.17
CA LYS A 210 -6.32 24.38 -22.96
C LYS A 210 -6.44 24.17 -24.47
N LYS A 211 -6.41 22.92 -24.94
CA LYS A 211 -6.62 22.62 -26.36
C LYS A 211 -8.05 22.96 -26.81
N LYS A 212 -9.05 22.56 -26.02
CA LYS A 212 -10.46 22.87 -26.31
C LYS A 212 -10.74 24.37 -26.31
N ASP A 213 -10.07 25.13 -25.43
CA ASP A 213 -10.20 26.59 -25.37
C ASP A 213 -9.50 27.29 -26.54
N GLN A 214 -8.50 26.66 -27.18
CA GLN A 214 -7.81 27.18 -28.37
C GLN A 214 -8.54 26.85 -29.68
N GLU A 215 -9.38 25.82 -29.69
CA GLU A 215 -10.19 25.38 -30.84
C GLU A 215 -11.56 26.08 -30.90
N ARG A 216 -11.90 26.90 -29.89
CA ARG A 216 -13.11 27.72 -29.82
C ARG A 216 -12.81 29.17 -30.19
#